data_AF-A0A372QB97-F1
#
_entry.id   AF-A0A372QB97-F1
#
_cell.length_a   1.000
_cell.length_b   1.000
_cell.length_c   1.000
_cell.angle_alpha   90.00
_cell.angle_beta   90.00
_cell.angle_gamma   90.00
#
_symmetry.space_group_name_H-M   'P 1'
#
loop_
_entity.id
_entity.type
_entity.pdbx_description
1 polymer ?
#
loop_
_entity_poly.entity_id
_entity_poly.type
_entity_poly.pdbx_seq_one_letter_code
_entity_poly.pdbx_strand_id
1 'polypeptide(L)'
;MPNKSKNRRKIAKFRDNTYLILNIYAFNHLYCEVAVRILWRDVWKFYDFGDKPYVTLSIINTLIACLPKESEEILHKNGFNITTIPIQKPPLINYASFCKVISVYRIYDMIIFTLKKQQTIISEDLGNWLLQEILKMIMNQISSLKALKCNESDFDILANYSQEYFYGLILDCSFAWSMDSIYGELEDLEELFINWQDRVSQRTFSLIIYISDNIYDTKPKKNINDIKILIEEYMKLYIKFKKFEIKKVPRYKVK
;
A
#
# COMPACT_ATOMS: atom_id res chain seq x y z
N MET A 1 21.62 39.39 -5.11
CA MET A 1 20.38 38.64 -5.39
C MET A 1 20.58 37.74 -6.61
N PRO A 2 20.73 36.40 -6.44
CA PRO A 2 20.82 35.49 -7.57
C PRO A 2 19.45 34.88 -7.93
N ASN A 3 19.20 34.88 -9.24
CA ASN A 3 18.00 34.48 -9.97
C ASN A 3 17.31 33.16 -9.53
N LYS A 4 16.11 33.29 -8.92
CA LYS A 4 15.14 32.20 -8.65
C LYS A 4 14.63 31.48 -9.91
N SER A 5 14.87 32.03 -11.11
CA SER A 5 14.34 31.51 -12.39
C SER A 5 15.17 30.38 -13.02
N LYS A 6 16.49 30.29 -12.73
CA LYS A 6 17.34 29.20 -13.27
C LYS A 6 17.20 27.88 -12.51
N ASN A 7 16.81 27.91 -11.23
CA ASN A 7 16.62 26.70 -10.41
C ASN A 7 15.34 25.92 -10.72
N ARG A 8 14.33 26.55 -11.34
CA ARG A 8 13.10 25.84 -11.74
C ARG A 8 13.27 24.96 -12.99
N ARG A 9 14.26 25.25 -13.85
CA ARG A 9 14.47 24.51 -15.10
C ARG A 9 15.28 23.22 -14.97
N LYS A 10 15.99 23.01 -13.86
CA LYS A 10 16.66 21.73 -13.58
C LYS A 10 15.74 20.67 -12.96
N ILE A 11 14.49 21.03 -12.62
CA ILE A 11 13.50 20.11 -12.05
C ILE A 11 12.71 19.34 -13.13
N ALA A 12 12.92 19.64 -14.42
CA ALA A 12 12.03 19.18 -15.50
C ALA A 12 12.54 17.97 -16.32
N LYS A 13 13.50 17.17 -15.83
CA LYS A 13 13.89 15.94 -16.54
C LYS A 13 14.26 14.80 -15.59
N PHE A 14 13.28 14.38 -14.79
CA PHE A 14 13.38 13.23 -13.88
C PHE A 14 12.73 12.00 -14.51
N ARG A 15 13.44 11.31 -15.42
CA ARG A 15 12.94 10.06 -16.03
C ARG A 15 13.85 8.84 -15.87
N ASP A 16 15.09 8.99 -15.41
CA ASP A 16 16.02 7.86 -15.25
C ASP A 16 16.46 7.69 -13.78
N ASN A 17 15.78 6.76 -13.09
CA ASN A 17 15.79 6.61 -11.61
C ASN A 17 17.02 5.93 -11.00
N THR A 18 18.00 5.43 -11.77
CA THR A 18 19.10 4.65 -11.20
C THR A 18 20.31 5.52 -10.81
N TYR A 19 20.54 6.63 -11.52
CA TYR A 19 21.66 7.55 -11.26
C TYR A 19 21.43 8.53 -10.10
N LEU A 20 20.18 8.69 -9.65
CA LEU A 20 19.82 9.63 -8.58
C LEU A 20 20.12 9.09 -7.18
N ILE A 21 19.96 7.79 -6.95
CA ILE A 21 20.19 7.19 -5.62
C ILE A 21 21.68 7.28 -5.25
N LEU A 22 22.58 7.08 -6.23
CA LEU A 22 24.03 7.13 -6.01
C LEU A 22 24.59 8.57 -5.91
N ASN A 23 24.02 9.55 -6.61
CA ASN A 23 24.54 10.94 -6.58
C ASN A 23 24.03 11.80 -5.41
N ILE A 24 22.93 11.42 -4.75
CA ILE A 24 22.41 12.18 -3.60
C ILE A 24 23.33 12.01 -2.36
N TYR A 25 24.05 10.90 -2.26
CA TYR A 25 24.96 10.63 -1.14
C TYR A 25 26.14 11.62 -1.05
N ALA A 26 26.48 12.31 -2.14
CA ALA A 26 27.74 13.04 -2.25
C ALA A 26 27.72 14.53 -1.85
N PHE A 27 26.56 15.19 -1.61
CA PHE A 27 26.58 16.67 -1.48
C PHE A 27 25.75 17.34 -0.35
N ASN A 28 24.84 16.67 0.37
CA ASN A 28 24.27 17.18 1.64
C ASN A 28 23.21 16.22 2.24
N HIS A 29 23.38 15.84 3.51
CA HIS A 29 22.47 14.98 4.28
C HIS A 29 20.99 15.43 4.24
N LEU A 30 20.74 16.74 4.18
CA LEU A 30 19.41 17.33 4.09
C LEU A 30 18.68 17.00 2.78
N TYR A 31 19.38 16.89 1.65
CA TYR A 31 18.75 16.50 0.39
C TYR A 31 18.40 15.00 0.37
N CYS A 32 19.17 14.16 1.07
CA CYS A 32 18.88 12.74 1.23
C CYS A 32 17.53 12.54 1.93
N GLU A 33 17.31 13.19 3.07
CA GLU A 33 16.07 13.04 3.83
C GLU A 33 14.84 13.54 3.06
N VAL A 34 14.95 14.69 2.39
CA VAL A 34 13.86 15.22 1.56
C VAL A 34 13.55 14.28 0.39
N ALA A 35 14.58 13.74 -0.28
CA ALA A 35 14.38 12.79 -1.37
C ALA A 35 13.72 11.50 -0.86
N VAL A 36 14.18 10.94 0.26
CA VAL A 36 13.59 9.78 0.91
C VAL A 36 12.12 10.04 1.26
N ARG A 37 11.82 11.17 1.90
CA ARG A 37 10.44 11.58 2.21
C ARG A 37 9.54 11.65 0.99
N ILE A 38 10.04 12.10 -0.16
CA ILE A 38 9.25 12.19 -1.40
C ILE A 38 9.07 10.81 -2.03
N LEU A 39 10.13 10.01 -2.09
CA LEU A 39 10.12 8.67 -2.68
C LEU A 39 9.21 7.72 -1.90
N TRP A 40 9.34 7.73 -0.57
CA TRP A 40 8.63 6.81 0.32
C TRP A 40 7.15 7.15 0.53
N ARG A 41 6.65 8.27 -0.01
CA ARG A 41 5.20 8.55 -0.06
C ARG A 41 4.41 7.45 -0.76
N ASP A 42 4.99 6.86 -1.81
CA ASP A 42 4.41 5.76 -2.58
C ASP A 42 5.57 4.93 -3.16
N VAL A 43 6.22 4.17 -2.29
CA VAL A 43 7.42 3.38 -2.62
C VAL A 43 7.07 2.13 -3.46
N TRP A 44 5.84 1.65 -3.36
CA TRP A 44 5.37 0.41 -4.00
C TRP A 44 5.18 0.53 -5.52
N LYS A 45 5.09 1.76 -6.05
CA LYS A 45 5.04 2.01 -7.50
C LYS A 45 6.35 1.65 -8.21
N PHE A 46 7.42 1.47 -7.46
CA PHE A 46 8.72 1.04 -7.99
C PHE A 46 8.84 -0.48 -8.07
N TYR A 47 7.82 -1.22 -7.62
CA TYR A 47 7.72 -2.65 -7.83
C TYR A 47 7.55 -2.94 -9.32
N ASP A 48 8.43 -3.80 -9.84
CA ASP A 48 8.39 -4.32 -11.20
C ASP A 48 8.82 -5.79 -11.17
N PHE A 49 7.96 -6.67 -11.67
CA PHE A 49 8.12 -8.13 -11.62
C PHE A 49 9.32 -8.65 -12.45
N GLY A 50 9.98 -7.82 -13.26
CA GLY A 50 11.08 -8.25 -14.12
C GLY A 50 12.33 -7.38 -14.11
N ASP A 51 12.18 -6.05 -14.03
CA ASP A 51 13.28 -5.16 -14.44
C ASP A 51 14.29 -4.85 -13.32
N LYS A 52 13.87 -4.87 -12.03
CA LYS A 52 14.67 -4.31 -10.92
C LYS A 52 14.50 -5.06 -9.59
N PRO A 53 14.92 -6.33 -9.50
CA PRO A 53 14.75 -7.15 -8.30
C PRO A 53 15.47 -6.59 -7.07
N TYR A 54 16.56 -5.84 -7.26
CA TYR A 54 17.31 -5.19 -6.19
C TYR A 54 16.53 -4.05 -5.51
N VAL A 55 15.64 -3.36 -6.23
CA VAL A 55 14.80 -2.30 -5.65
C VAL A 55 13.79 -2.91 -4.69
N THR A 56 13.11 -3.97 -5.13
CA THR A 56 12.16 -4.72 -4.29
C THR A 56 12.82 -5.24 -3.01
N LEU A 57 13.97 -5.90 -3.17
CA LEU A 57 14.74 -6.44 -2.07
C LEU A 57 15.18 -5.33 -1.09
N SER A 58 15.64 -4.19 -1.62
CA SER A 58 16.05 -3.05 -0.79
C SER A 58 14.90 -2.45 0.00
N ILE A 59 13.70 -2.31 -0.59
CA ILE A 59 12.53 -1.77 0.09
C ILE A 59 12.10 -2.70 1.23
N ILE A 60 11.96 -4.00 0.96
CA ILE A 60 11.54 -4.98 1.98
C ILE A 60 12.58 -5.11 3.09
N ASN A 61 13.87 -5.24 2.76
CA ASN A 61 14.92 -5.29 3.78
C ASN A 61 14.97 -4.02 4.64
N THR A 62 14.71 -2.85 4.04
CA THR A 62 14.63 -1.58 4.79
C THR A 62 13.46 -1.59 5.76
N LEU A 63 12.31 -2.13 5.36
CA LEU A 63 11.14 -2.23 6.24
C LEU A 63 11.36 -3.24 7.36
N ILE A 64 11.97 -4.40 7.05
CA ILE A 64 12.34 -5.39 8.07
C ILE A 64 13.31 -4.77 9.08
N ALA A 65 14.28 -3.97 8.62
CA ALA A 65 15.20 -3.23 9.50
C ALA A 65 14.53 -2.18 10.40
N CYS A 66 13.32 -1.74 10.04
CA CYS A 66 12.55 -0.76 10.82
C CYS A 66 11.60 -1.42 11.82
N LEU A 67 11.45 -2.76 11.80
CA LEU A 67 10.49 -3.44 12.66
C LEU A 67 10.82 -3.22 14.13
N PRO A 68 9.81 -3.01 14.99
CA PRO A 68 9.98 -3.02 16.44
C PRO A 68 10.52 -4.37 16.92
N LYS A 69 11.23 -4.37 18.05
CA LYS A 69 11.75 -5.61 18.66
C LYS A 69 10.65 -6.62 18.97
N GLU A 70 9.48 -6.14 19.37
CA GLU A 70 8.32 -6.98 19.64
C GLU A 70 7.88 -7.74 18.38
N SER A 71 7.90 -7.08 17.22
CA SER A 71 7.62 -7.70 15.92
C SER A 71 8.68 -8.74 15.55
N GLU A 72 9.96 -8.45 15.81
CA GLU A 72 11.04 -9.41 15.58
C GLU A 72 10.85 -10.70 16.41
N GLU A 73 10.49 -10.57 17.68
CA GLU A 73 10.23 -11.71 18.57
C GLU A 73 9.05 -12.57 18.10
N ILE A 74 7.97 -11.93 17.63
CA ILE A 74 6.79 -12.63 17.08
C ILE A 74 7.18 -13.42 15.83
N LEU A 75 7.90 -12.77 14.90
CA LEU A 75 8.36 -13.41 13.68
C LEU A 75 9.31 -14.59 13.97
N HIS A 76 10.22 -14.44 14.93
CA HIS A 76 11.10 -15.52 15.38
C HIS A 76 10.35 -16.70 15.98
N LYS A 77 9.34 -16.47 16.82
CA LYS A 77 8.47 -17.53 17.37
C LYS A 77 7.74 -18.31 16.27
N ASN A 78 7.38 -17.63 15.19
CA ASN A 78 6.73 -18.20 14.02
C ASN A 78 7.71 -18.78 12.99
N GLY A 79 8.99 -18.97 13.35
CA GLY A 79 9.98 -19.65 12.52
C GLY A 79 10.69 -18.76 11.49
N PHE A 80 10.50 -17.43 11.53
CA PHE A 80 11.23 -16.51 10.66
C PHE A 80 12.62 -16.20 11.22
N ASN A 81 13.67 -16.62 10.52
CA ASN A 81 15.06 -16.29 10.88
C ASN A 81 15.50 -14.95 10.27
N ILE A 82 15.16 -13.84 10.94
CA ILE A 82 15.59 -12.47 10.58
C ILE A 82 17.11 -12.34 10.47
N THR A 83 17.85 -13.17 11.21
CA THR A 83 19.32 -13.19 11.28
C THR A 83 20.03 -13.46 9.94
N THR A 84 19.29 -13.87 8.90
CA THR A 84 19.82 -14.01 7.54
C THR A 84 19.90 -12.69 6.76
N ILE A 85 19.30 -11.61 7.27
CA ILE A 85 19.29 -10.30 6.61
C ILE A 85 20.47 -9.48 7.17
N PRO A 86 21.45 -9.08 6.35
CA PRO A 86 22.65 -8.41 6.82
C PRO A 86 22.33 -6.97 7.23
N ILE A 87 21.93 -6.75 8.48
CA ILE A 87 21.63 -5.40 9.00
C ILE A 87 22.26 -5.25 10.39
N GLN A 88 23.23 -4.34 10.52
CA GLN A 88 23.96 -4.12 11.79
C GLN A 88 23.43 -2.93 12.60
N LYS A 89 22.58 -2.05 12.05
CA LYS A 89 21.97 -0.92 12.78
C LYS A 89 20.58 -0.56 12.24
N PRO A 90 19.63 -0.15 13.11
CA PRO A 90 18.35 0.39 12.67
C PRO A 90 18.57 1.63 11.80
N PRO A 91 17.76 1.87 10.77
CA PRO A 91 17.95 3.03 9.91
C PRO A 91 17.76 4.33 10.70
N LEU A 92 18.65 5.31 10.49
CA LEU A 92 18.56 6.64 11.11
C LEU A 92 17.28 7.40 10.69
N ILE A 93 16.68 7.00 9.58
CA ILE A 93 15.49 7.61 9.00
C ILE A 93 14.32 6.67 9.22
N ASN A 94 13.22 7.18 9.79
CA ASN A 94 11.97 6.45 9.87
C ASN A 94 11.26 6.44 8.50
N TYR A 95 11.62 5.48 7.67
CA TYR A 95 11.05 5.30 6.33
C TYR A 95 9.55 5.05 6.33
N ALA A 96 9.06 4.21 7.26
CA ALA A 96 7.67 3.82 7.36
C ALA A 96 6.73 5.02 7.61
N SER A 97 7.16 5.98 8.44
CA SER A 97 6.38 7.21 8.73
C SER A 97 6.10 8.08 7.50
N PHE A 98 6.89 7.93 6.42
CA PHE A 98 6.72 8.70 5.19
C PHE A 98 5.72 8.10 4.22
N CYS A 99 5.30 6.85 4.43
CA CYS A 99 4.28 6.19 3.63
C CYS A 99 2.98 6.99 3.65
N LYS A 100 2.47 7.33 2.46
CA LYS A 100 1.15 7.95 2.28
C LYS A 100 0.23 7.09 1.43
N VAL A 101 0.77 6.13 0.69
CA VAL A 101 0.03 5.11 -0.04
C VAL A 101 0.51 3.74 0.45
N ILE A 102 -0.42 2.85 0.75
CA ILE A 102 -0.15 1.45 1.10
C ILE A 102 -0.88 0.60 0.07
N SER A 103 -0.23 -0.47 -0.41
CA SER A 103 -0.83 -1.42 -1.35
C SER A 103 -0.57 -2.83 -0.83
N VAL A 104 -1.56 -3.43 -0.18
CA VAL A 104 -1.40 -4.67 0.58
C VAL A 104 -0.90 -5.80 -0.33
N TYR A 105 -1.59 -6.05 -1.44
CA TYR A 105 -1.17 -7.06 -2.43
C TYR A 105 0.25 -6.82 -2.99
N ARG A 106 0.67 -5.58 -3.26
CA ARG A 106 2.04 -5.30 -3.75
C ARG A 106 3.08 -5.57 -2.69
N ILE A 107 2.78 -5.20 -1.44
CA ILE A 107 3.69 -5.48 -0.32
C ILE A 107 3.84 -6.99 -0.17
N TYR A 108 2.73 -7.73 -0.23
CA TYR A 108 2.74 -9.19 -0.19
C TYR A 108 3.58 -9.78 -1.33
N ASP A 109 3.36 -9.36 -2.58
CA ASP A 109 4.14 -9.80 -3.73
C ASP A 109 5.65 -9.53 -3.56
N MET A 110 6.00 -8.34 -3.05
CA MET A 110 7.37 -7.95 -2.76
C MET A 110 8.00 -8.79 -1.64
N ILE A 111 7.23 -9.14 -0.60
CA ILE A 111 7.64 -10.03 0.48
C ILE A 111 7.90 -11.43 -0.09
N ILE A 112 6.93 -12.03 -0.77
CA ILE A 112 7.07 -13.37 -1.36
C ILE A 112 8.26 -13.41 -2.31
N PHE A 113 8.44 -12.38 -3.15
CA PHE A 113 9.59 -12.27 -4.03
C PHE A 113 10.92 -12.25 -3.26
N THR A 114 11.00 -11.45 -2.19
CA THR A 114 12.18 -11.32 -1.34
C THR A 114 12.51 -12.64 -0.63
N LEU A 115 11.48 -13.30 -0.07
CA LEU A 115 11.60 -14.60 0.57
C LEU A 115 12.06 -15.67 -0.41
N LYS A 116 11.56 -15.70 -1.66
CA LYS A 116 12.00 -16.65 -2.73
C LYS A 116 13.46 -16.48 -3.10
N LYS A 117 14.00 -15.27 -2.96
CA LYS A 117 15.41 -14.99 -3.23
C LYS A 117 16.32 -15.34 -2.06
N GLN A 118 15.82 -15.26 -0.83
CA GLN A 118 16.60 -15.52 0.38
C GLN A 118 16.49 -16.96 0.90
N GLN A 119 15.35 -17.62 0.68
CA GLN A 119 15.03 -18.96 1.20
C GLN A 119 14.56 -19.88 0.07
N THR A 120 14.91 -21.17 0.16
CA THR A 120 14.54 -22.20 -0.82
C THR A 120 13.14 -22.78 -0.61
N ILE A 121 12.54 -22.64 0.58
CA ILE A 121 11.18 -23.10 0.92
C ILE A 121 10.47 -21.96 1.64
N ILE A 122 9.27 -21.61 1.17
CA ILE A 122 8.43 -20.55 1.76
C ILE A 122 7.10 -21.18 2.12
N SER A 123 6.70 -21.04 3.38
CA SER A 123 5.29 -21.21 3.75
C SER A 123 4.53 -19.93 3.40
N GLU A 124 3.32 -20.07 2.85
CA GLU A 124 2.39 -18.96 2.64
C GLU A 124 2.12 -18.19 3.94
N ASP A 125 2.06 -18.90 5.05
CA ASP A 125 1.89 -18.35 6.41
C ASP A 125 3.01 -17.35 6.76
N LEU A 126 4.24 -17.63 6.32
CA LEU A 126 5.40 -16.79 6.60
C LEU A 126 5.29 -15.42 5.93
N GLY A 127 4.82 -15.40 4.68
CA GLY A 127 4.55 -14.17 3.94
C GLY A 127 3.47 -13.35 4.62
N ASN A 128 2.40 -14.02 5.09
CA ASN A 128 1.29 -13.38 5.79
C ASN A 128 1.69 -12.76 7.13
N TRP A 129 2.46 -13.46 7.96
CA TRP A 129 2.94 -12.91 9.24
C TRP A 129 3.83 -11.69 9.03
N LEU A 130 4.76 -11.74 8.08
CA LEU A 130 5.64 -10.61 7.79
C LEU A 130 4.84 -9.41 7.24
N LEU A 131 3.84 -9.67 6.38
CA LEU A 131 2.94 -8.64 5.89
C LEU A 131 2.21 -7.95 7.05
N GLN A 132 1.64 -8.72 7.98
CA GLN A 132 0.93 -8.19 9.14
C GLN A 132 1.81 -7.29 10.00
N GLU A 133 3.04 -7.72 10.33
CA GLU A 133 3.94 -6.92 11.17
C GLU A 133 4.45 -5.66 10.44
N ILE A 134 4.71 -5.73 9.13
CA ILE A 134 5.05 -4.54 8.32
C ILE A 134 3.89 -3.54 8.27
N LEU A 135 2.66 -4.02 8.03
CA LEU A 135 1.48 -3.16 7.98
C LEU A 135 1.21 -2.52 9.33
N LYS A 136 1.26 -3.31 10.42
CA LYS A 136 1.13 -2.83 11.79
C LYS A 136 2.14 -1.73 12.10
N MET A 137 3.42 -1.96 11.81
CA MET A 137 4.47 -0.96 11.99
C MET A 137 4.18 0.32 11.21
N ILE A 138 3.82 0.23 9.93
CA ILE A 138 3.52 1.40 9.10
C ILE A 138 2.33 2.16 9.68
N MET A 139 1.22 1.46 9.97
CA MET A 139 -0.02 2.07 10.46
C MET A 139 0.18 2.79 11.81
N ASN A 140 1.03 2.24 12.68
CA ASN A 140 1.37 2.86 13.96
C ASN A 140 2.28 4.10 13.84
N GLN A 141 3.01 4.26 12.72
CA GLN A 141 4.00 5.33 12.57
C GLN A 141 3.56 6.43 11.60
N ILE A 142 2.56 6.18 10.75
CA ILE A 142 2.05 7.20 9.81
C ILE A 142 1.14 8.19 10.52
N SER A 143 1.40 9.48 10.30
CA SER A 143 0.52 10.55 10.78
C SER A 143 -0.73 10.77 9.91
N SER A 144 -0.75 10.18 8.71
CA SER A 144 -1.86 10.31 7.77
C SER A 144 -1.68 9.33 6.61
N LEU A 145 -2.72 8.60 6.24
CA LEU A 145 -2.72 7.76 5.05
C LEU A 145 -3.63 8.36 3.98
N LYS A 146 -3.06 8.60 2.79
CA LYS A 146 -3.79 9.18 1.65
C LYS A 146 -4.61 8.12 0.92
N ALA A 147 -4.05 6.93 0.73
CA ALA A 147 -4.72 5.85 0.03
C ALA A 147 -4.23 4.50 0.54
N LEU A 148 -5.18 3.61 0.81
CA LEU A 148 -4.95 2.21 1.07
C LEU A 148 -5.50 1.42 -0.13
N LYS A 149 -4.69 0.56 -0.74
CA LYS A 149 -5.08 -0.31 -1.84
C LYS A 149 -5.12 -1.75 -1.35
N CYS A 150 -6.26 -2.40 -1.48
CA CYS A 150 -6.50 -3.74 -0.97
C CYS A 150 -7.61 -4.46 -1.76
N ASN A 151 -7.74 -5.76 -1.55
CA ASN A 151 -8.86 -6.58 -1.99
C ASN A 151 -9.72 -7.00 -0.77
N GLU A 152 -10.76 -7.80 -1.01
CA GLU A 152 -11.64 -8.35 0.03
C GLU A 152 -10.86 -9.14 1.10
N SER A 153 -9.92 -10.00 0.69
CA SER A 153 -9.15 -10.84 1.63
C SER A 153 -8.28 -10.06 2.63
N ASP A 154 -8.08 -8.76 2.39
CA ASP A 154 -7.31 -7.90 3.29
C ASP A 154 -8.18 -7.28 4.40
N PHE A 155 -9.51 -7.43 4.38
CA PHE A 155 -10.42 -6.69 5.27
C PHE A 155 -10.19 -6.96 6.76
N ASP A 156 -9.86 -8.20 7.13
CA ASP A 156 -9.48 -8.55 8.51
C ASP A 156 -8.26 -7.75 8.99
N ILE A 157 -7.28 -7.55 8.10
CA ILE A 157 -6.10 -6.75 8.40
C ILE A 157 -6.53 -5.29 8.59
N LEU A 158 -7.45 -4.78 7.78
CA LEU A 158 -7.92 -3.41 7.87
C LEU A 158 -8.72 -3.13 9.14
N ALA A 159 -9.61 -4.03 9.53
CA ALA A 159 -10.41 -3.92 10.74
C ALA A 159 -9.52 -3.66 11.97
N ASN A 160 -8.35 -4.29 12.02
CA ASN A 160 -7.43 -4.23 13.16
C ASN A 160 -6.55 -2.96 13.24
N TYR A 161 -6.33 -2.22 12.14
CA TYR A 161 -5.29 -1.16 12.11
C TYR A 161 -5.76 0.24 11.67
N SER A 162 -7.04 0.41 11.35
CA SER A 162 -7.50 1.55 10.53
C SER A 162 -8.09 2.74 11.30
N GLN A 163 -8.19 2.70 12.62
CA GLN A 163 -9.14 3.58 13.33
C GLN A 163 -8.81 5.08 13.34
N GLU A 164 -7.55 5.52 13.16
CA GLU A 164 -7.24 6.92 13.54
C GLU A 164 -6.84 7.92 12.42
N TYR A 165 -6.28 7.55 11.26
CA TYR A 165 -5.64 8.58 10.40
C TYR A 165 -5.78 8.46 8.88
N PHE A 166 -6.56 7.52 8.33
CA PHE A 166 -6.78 7.43 6.88
C PHE A 166 -8.10 8.06 6.44
N TYR A 167 -8.11 8.56 5.20
CA TYR A 167 -9.26 9.26 4.61
C TYR A 167 -9.45 8.91 3.13
N GLY A 168 -8.79 7.85 2.66
CA GLY A 168 -8.86 7.37 1.29
C GLY A 168 -8.69 5.86 1.22
N LEU A 169 -9.68 5.17 0.65
CA LEU A 169 -9.67 3.75 0.35
C LEU A 169 -9.76 3.54 -1.15
N ILE A 170 -8.93 2.64 -1.65
CA ILE A 170 -8.92 2.16 -3.02
C ILE A 170 -9.14 0.66 -2.96
N LEU A 171 -10.30 0.20 -3.42
CA LEU A 171 -10.60 -1.22 -3.50
C LEU A 171 -10.30 -1.70 -4.91
N ASP A 172 -9.54 -2.77 -5.02
CA ASP A 172 -9.17 -3.37 -6.29
C ASP A 172 -9.94 -4.66 -6.53
N CYS A 173 -11.14 -4.53 -7.10
CA CYS A 173 -11.99 -5.63 -7.53
C CYS A 173 -11.72 -6.02 -9.00
N SER A 174 -10.57 -5.59 -9.57
CA SER A 174 -10.29 -5.84 -10.99
C SER A 174 -10.01 -7.30 -11.32
N PHE A 175 -9.77 -8.14 -10.29
CA PHE A 175 -9.58 -9.58 -10.45
C PHE A 175 -10.90 -10.37 -10.45
N ALA A 176 -12.00 -9.77 -9.97
CA ALA A 176 -13.30 -10.40 -9.87
C ALA A 176 -13.79 -10.94 -11.23
N TRP A 177 -14.45 -12.09 -11.18
CA TRP A 177 -14.84 -12.84 -12.39
C TRP A 177 -16.16 -12.39 -12.99
N SER A 178 -17.08 -11.91 -12.15
CA SER A 178 -18.44 -11.48 -12.50
C SER A 178 -18.83 -10.22 -11.73
N MET A 179 -19.89 -9.55 -12.17
CA MET A 179 -20.50 -8.43 -11.44
C MET A 179 -21.05 -8.88 -10.10
N ASP A 180 -21.60 -10.09 -10.02
CA ASP A 180 -22.13 -10.64 -8.77
C ASP A 180 -21.01 -10.88 -7.74
N SER A 181 -19.80 -11.29 -8.19
CA SER A 181 -18.61 -11.41 -7.33
C SER A 181 -18.19 -10.06 -6.76
N ILE A 182 -18.13 -9.02 -7.61
CA ILE A 182 -17.81 -7.66 -7.16
C ILE A 182 -18.87 -7.20 -6.16
N TYR A 183 -20.15 -7.47 -6.42
CA TYR A 183 -21.22 -7.06 -5.50
C TYR A 183 -21.06 -7.71 -4.13
N GLY A 184 -20.76 -9.02 -4.07
CA GLY A 184 -20.49 -9.74 -2.82
C GLY A 184 -19.29 -9.16 -2.05
N GLU A 185 -18.14 -8.96 -2.73
CA GLU A 185 -16.95 -8.31 -2.13
C GLU A 185 -17.25 -6.95 -1.49
N LEU A 186 -18.24 -6.23 -2.04
CA LEU A 186 -18.63 -4.90 -1.56
C LEU A 186 -19.67 -4.96 -0.44
N GLU A 187 -20.41 -6.05 -0.27
CA GLU A 187 -21.31 -6.24 0.88
C GLU A 187 -20.50 -6.34 2.18
N ASP A 188 -19.33 -7.00 2.16
CA ASP A 188 -18.45 -7.14 3.32
C ASP A 188 -17.82 -5.79 3.77
N LEU A 189 -17.92 -4.73 2.95
CA LEU A 189 -17.51 -3.39 3.37
C LEU A 189 -18.40 -2.80 4.46
N GLU A 190 -19.61 -3.30 4.63
CA GLU A 190 -20.55 -2.80 5.63
C GLU A 190 -19.94 -2.87 7.03
N GLU A 191 -19.38 -4.03 7.40
CA GLU A 191 -18.75 -4.22 8.71
C GLU A 191 -17.54 -3.29 8.91
N LEU A 192 -16.72 -3.12 7.87
CA LEU A 192 -15.62 -2.15 7.89
C LEU A 192 -16.13 -0.72 8.10
N PHE A 193 -17.21 -0.32 7.43
CA PHE A 193 -17.76 1.02 7.57
C PHE A 193 -18.45 1.26 8.91
N ILE A 194 -19.09 0.25 9.49
CA ILE A 194 -19.60 0.28 10.87
C ILE A 194 -18.45 0.55 11.83
N ASN A 195 -17.35 -0.22 11.73
CA ASN A 195 -16.16 -0.03 12.55
C ASN A 195 -15.50 1.35 12.35
N TRP A 196 -15.81 2.04 11.25
CA TRP A 196 -15.29 3.37 10.93
C TRP A 196 -16.25 4.50 11.24
N GLN A 197 -17.42 4.26 11.82
CA GLN A 197 -18.35 5.33 12.21
C GLN A 197 -17.70 6.32 13.19
N ASP A 198 -16.96 5.81 14.17
CA ASP A 198 -16.37 6.60 15.28
C ASP A 198 -14.95 7.11 15.02
N ARG A 199 -14.52 7.14 13.75
CA ARG A 199 -13.16 7.54 13.38
C ARG A 199 -12.83 8.99 13.76
N VAL A 200 -11.67 9.18 14.38
CA VAL A 200 -11.16 10.48 14.89
C VAL A 200 -10.94 11.52 13.79
N SER A 201 -10.66 11.07 12.55
CA SER A 201 -10.31 11.93 11.42
C SER A 201 -11.47 12.80 10.95
N GLN A 202 -11.35 14.12 11.14
CA GLN A 202 -12.27 15.14 10.61
C GLN A 202 -12.22 15.31 9.08
N ARG A 203 -11.38 14.52 8.39
CA ARG A 203 -11.25 14.58 6.93
C ARG A 203 -12.35 13.75 6.27
N THR A 204 -12.98 14.35 5.26
CA THR A 204 -13.96 13.65 4.43
C THR A 204 -13.34 12.46 3.71
N PHE A 205 -14.02 11.30 3.76
CA PHE A 205 -13.51 10.05 3.22
C PHE A 205 -13.60 9.99 1.68
N SER A 206 -12.65 9.35 1.02
CA SER A 206 -12.69 9.10 -0.43
C SER A 206 -12.63 7.60 -0.72
N LEU A 207 -13.55 7.10 -1.52
CA LEU A 207 -13.57 5.72 -1.99
C LEU A 207 -13.35 5.67 -3.50
N ILE A 208 -12.46 4.81 -3.95
CA ILE A 208 -12.30 4.49 -5.37
C ILE A 208 -12.37 2.99 -5.50
N ILE A 209 -13.28 2.49 -6.34
CA ILE A 209 -13.38 1.06 -6.64
C ILE A 209 -12.84 0.87 -8.05
N TYR A 210 -11.83 0.02 -8.19
CA TYR A 210 -11.34 -0.45 -9.48
C TYR A 210 -12.04 -1.75 -9.86
N ILE A 211 -12.59 -1.80 -11.06
CA ILE A 211 -13.24 -2.98 -11.63
C ILE A 211 -12.63 -3.30 -12.99
N SER A 212 -12.68 -4.56 -13.41
CA SER A 212 -12.25 -4.96 -14.75
C SER A 212 -13.09 -4.24 -15.82
N ASP A 213 -12.46 -3.80 -16.91
CA ASP A 213 -13.16 -3.35 -18.12
C ASP A 213 -13.81 -4.51 -18.89
N ASN A 214 -13.32 -5.74 -18.66
CA ASN A 214 -13.77 -6.98 -19.28
C ASN A 214 -14.23 -7.97 -18.18
N ILE A 215 -15.50 -7.84 -17.77
CA ILE A 215 -16.16 -8.78 -16.85
C ILE A 215 -16.86 -9.84 -17.70
N TYR A 216 -16.59 -11.11 -17.44
CA TYR A 216 -17.16 -12.23 -18.21
C TYR A 216 -18.52 -12.60 -17.65
N ASP A 217 -19.52 -11.76 -17.94
CA ASP A 217 -20.89 -12.00 -17.49
C ASP A 217 -21.81 -12.24 -18.67
N THR A 218 -22.34 -13.46 -18.77
CA THR A 218 -23.32 -13.78 -19.83
C THR A 218 -24.71 -13.24 -19.47
N LYS A 219 -25.07 -13.21 -18.18
CA LYS A 219 -26.31 -12.63 -17.62
C LYS A 219 -26.11 -12.26 -16.13
N PRO A 220 -25.56 -11.06 -15.82
CA PRO A 220 -25.35 -10.66 -14.44
C PRO A 220 -26.68 -10.40 -13.72
N LYS A 221 -26.79 -10.77 -12.43
CA LYS A 221 -27.94 -10.36 -11.60
C LYS A 221 -27.82 -8.90 -11.18
N LYS A 222 -26.59 -8.43 -10.96
CA LYS A 222 -26.25 -7.07 -10.54
C LYS A 222 -25.47 -6.31 -11.59
N ASN A 223 -25.65 -5.01 -11.66
CA ASN A 223 -24.94 -4.11 -12.56
C ASN A 223 -24.22 -3.01 -11.78
N ILE A 224 -23.48 -2.15 -12.48
CA ILE A 224 -22.70 -1.07 -11.87
C ILE A 224 -23.60 -0.07 -11.11
N ASN A 225 -24.85 0.14 -11.53
CA ASN A 225 -25.77 1.00 -10.80
C ASN A 225 -26.20 0.38 -9.48
N ASP A 226 -26.36 -0.94 -9.41
CA ASP A 226 -26.65 -1.61 -8.14
C ASP A 226 -25.50 -1.40 -7.14
N ILE A 227 -24.24 -1.49 -7.59
CA ILE A 227 -23.07 -1.15 -6.76
C ILE A 227 -23.14 0.30 -6.30
N LYS A 228 -23.48 1.24 -7.18
CA LYS A 228 -23.58 2.65 -6.80
C LYS A 228 -24.64 2.86 -5.73
N ILE A 229 -25.81 2.22 -5.87
CA ILE A 229 -26.89 2.29 -4.90
C ILE A 229 -26.42 1.77 -3.54
N LEU A 230 -25.78 0.59 -3.51
CA LEU A 230 -25.22 0.00 -2.28
C LEU A 230 -24.26 0.96 -1.58
N ILE A 231 -23.28 1.51 -2.31
CA ILE A 231 -22.32 2.45 -1.73
C ILE A 231 -23.02 3.74 -1.27
N GLU A 232 -24.01 4.24 -2.01
CA GLU A 232 -24.83 5.40 -1.61
C GLU A 232 -25.62 5.16 -0.32
N GLU A 233 -26.10 3.94 -0.09
CA GLU A 233 -26.72 3.53 1.18
C GLU A 233 -25.69 3.57 2.32
N TYR A 234 -24.51 2.99 2.11
CA TYR A 234 -23.42 3.06 3.08
C TYR A 234 -22.97 4.49 3.39
N MET A 235 -22.99 5.39 2.39
CA MET A 235 -22.71 6.82 2.60
C MET A 235 -23.67 7.49 3.57
N LYS A 236 -24.94 7.08 3.53
CA LYS A 236 -25.99 7.66 4.37
C LYS A 236 -25.95 7.10 5.78
N LEU A 237 -25.66 5.80 5.91
CA LEU A 237 -25.76 5.07 7.18
C LEU A 237 -24.48 5.14 8.02
N TYR A 238 -23.31 5.01 7.40
CA TYR A 238 -22.08 4.70 8.12
C TYR A 238 -21.05 5.81 8.05
N ILE A 239 -20.76 6.36 6.86
CA ILE A 239 -19.60 7.23 6.71
C ILE A 239 -19.83 8.34 5.68
N LYS A 240 -19.54 9.60 6.06
CA LYS A 240 -19.67 10.73 5.13
C LYS A 240 -18.49 10.78 4.17
N PHE A 241 -18.73 10.42 2.90
CA PHE A 241 -17.77 10.54 1.81
C PHE A 241 -17.73 11.96 1.23
N LYS A 242 -16.55 12.39 0.76
CA LYS A 242 -16.39 13.52 -0.17
C LYS A 242 -16.35 13.07 -1.62
N LYS A 243 -15.85 11.86 -1.86
CA LYS A 243 -15.67 11.36 -3.22
C LYS A 243 -15.91 9.86 -3.26
N PHE A 244 -16.71 9.44 -4.22
CA PHE A 244 -16.83 8.06 -4.66
C PHE A 244 -16.66 8.00 -6.16
N GLU A 245 -15.89 7.03 -6.63
CA GLU A 245 -15.63 6.83 -8.04
C GLU A 245 -15.45 5.33 -8.32
N ILE A 246 -16.11 4.84 -9.38
CA ILE A 246 -15.83 3.51 -9.94
C ILE A 246 -14.98 3.72 -11.19
N LYS A 247 -13.84 3.05 -11.25
CA LYS A 247 -12.89 3.11 -12.36
C LYS A 247 -12.75 1.75 -13.02
N LYS A 248 -12.88 1.72 -14.34
CA LYS A 248 -12.58 0.52 -15.13
C LYS A 248 -11.09 0.46 -15.44
N VAL A 249 -10.48 -0.70 -15.26
CA VAL A 249 -9.08 -0.97 -15.60
C VAL A 249 -8.97 -2.26 -16.39
N PRO A 250 -8.00 -2.37 -17.32
CA PRO A 250 -7.75 -3.63 -18.00
C PRO A 250 -7.30 -4.68 -17.00
N ARG A 251 -7.89 -5.88 -17.09
CA ARG A 251 -7.57 -7.03 -16.22
C ARG A 251 -6.07 -7.38 -16.16
N TYR A 252 -5.31 -6.97 -17.17
CA TYR A 252 -3.86 -7.21 -17.30
C TYR A 252 -2.97 -5.97 -17.11
N LYS A 253 -3.51 -4.82 -16.66
CA LYS A 253 -2.74 -3.57 -16.47
C LYS A 253 -2.81 -3.01 -15.05
N VAL A 254 -2.80 -3.86 -14.03
CA VAL A 254 -2.32 -3.42 -12.71
C VAL A 254 -0.79 -3.47 -12.75
N LYS A 255 -0.17 -2.45 -13.35
CA LYS A 255 1.28 -2.16 -13.21
C LYS A 255 1.50 -1.31 -11.96
#